data_AF-A0A641RYB6-F1
#
_entry.id   AF-A0A641RYB6-F1
#
_cell.length_a   1.000
_cell.length_b   1.000
_cell.length_c   1.000
_cell.angle_alpha   90.00
_cell.angle_beta   90.00
_cell.angle_gamma   90.00
#
_symmetry.space_group_name_H-M   'P 1'
#
loop_
_entity.id
_entity.type
_entity.pdbx_description
1 polymer ?
#
loop_
_entity_poly.entity_id
_entity_poly.type
_entity_poly.pdbx_seq_one_letter_code
_entity_poly.pdbx_strand_id
1 'polypeptide(L)' 'LLSQAGVTLIGGSVEEMPLAYKDIDRVMYTQETLVEVQGKFMPRIVRMNKE' A
#
# COMPACT_ATOMS: atom_id res chain seq x y z
N LEU A 1 6.65 5.09 10.02
CA LEU A 1 6.50 4.06 8.97
C LEU A 1 6.50 4.67 7.57
N LEU A 2 5.44 5.37 7.14
CA LEU A 2 5.38 5.94 5.77
C LEU A 2 6.46 6.99 5.49
N SER A 3 6.69 7.93 6.43
CA SER A 3 7.76 8.93 6.31
C SER A 3 9.16 8.31 6.24
N GLN A 4 9.40 7.25 7.00
CA GLN A 4 10.67 6.48 6.97
C GLN A 4 10.86 5.76 5.63
N ALA A 5 9.77 5.35 4.98
CA ALA A 5 9.76 4.79 3.64
C ALA A 5 9.82 5.88 2.53
N GLY A 6 9.98 7.16 2.88
CA GLY A 6 10.06 8.26 1.91
C GLY A 6 8.72 8.61 1.26
N VAL A 7 7.61 8.27 1.92
CA VAL A 7 6.24 8.53 1.46
C VAL A 7 5.60 9.66 2.26
N THR A 8 5.15 10.70 1.56
CA THR A 8 4.37 11.80 2.12
C THR A 8 2.89 11.45 2.10
N LEU A 9 2.25 11.39 3.28
CA LEU A 9 0.81 11.19 3.42
C LEU A 9 0.10 12.52 3.66
N ILE A 10 -1.00 12.76 2.93
CA ILE A 10 -1.89 13.92 3.05
C ILE A 10 -3.30 13.40 3.37
N GLY A 11 -3.78 13.59 4.61
CA GLY A 11 -5.05 13.02 5.06
C GLY A 11 -4.90 11.60 5.61
N GLY A 12 -5.98 10.82 5.55
CA GLY A 12 -6.03 9.43 6.00
C GLY A 12 -6.42 9.25 7.46
N SER A 13 -7.02 8.09 7.77
CA SER A 13 -7.41 7.70 9.13
C SER A 13 -6.46 6.63 9.71
N VAL A 14 -6.62 6.32 11.01
CA VAL A 14 -5.88 5.24 11.67
C VAL A 14 -6.24 3.86 11.09
N GLU A 15 -7.47 3.73 10.57
CA GLU A 15 -7.97 2.47 9.99
C GLU A 15 -7.26 2.12 8.68
N GLU A 16 -6.66 3.10 8.02
CA GLU A 16 -5.93 2.94 6.75
C GLU A 16 -4.41 2.85 6.95
N MET A 17 -3.95 2.73 8.19
CA MET A 17 -2.52 2.53 8.45
C MET A 17 -2.03 1.26 7.75
N PRO A 18 -0.79 1.21 7.22
CA PRO A 18 -0.31 0.05 6.47
C PRO A 18 -0.41 -1.29 7.22
N LEU A 19 -0.35 -1.25 8.55
CA LEU A 19 -0.48 -2.43 9.41
C LEU A 19 -1.91 -2.98 9.51
N ALA A 20 -2.92 -2.22 9.07
CA ALA A 20 -4.30 -2.67 8.96
C ALA A 20 -4.54 -3.60 7.75
N TYR A 21 -3.60 -3.62 6.80
CA TYR A 21 -3.70 -4.44 5.59
C TYR A 21 -2.79 -5.67 5.64
N LYS A 22 -3.12 -6.64 4.78
CA LYS A 22 -2.26 -7.80 4.53
C LYS A 22 -1.02 -7.34 3.75
N ASP A 23 0.09 -8.05 3.94
CA ASP A 23 1.28 -7.89 3.10
C ASP A 23 0.95 -8.22 1.63
N ILE A 24 1.01 -7.20 0.78
CA ILE A 24 0.68 -7.32 -0.64
C ILE A 24 1.63 -8.26 -1.38
N ASP A 25 2.91 -8.32 -1.01
CA ASP A 25 3.89 -9.18 -1.67
C ASP A 25 3.56 -10.65 -1.38
N ARG A 26 3.16 -10.96 -0.13
CA ARG A 26 2.67 -12.29 0.25
C ARG A 26 1.36 -12.64 -0.46
N VAL A 27 0.42 -11.72 -0.55
CA VAL A 27 -0.87 -11.94 -1.24
C VAL A 27 -0.60 -12.26 -2.70
N MET A 28 0.13 -11.40 -3.43
CA MET A 28 0.37 -11.58 -4.86
C MET A 28 1.13 -12.87 -5.18
N TYR A 29 2.13 -13.24 -4.37
CA TYR A 29 2.85 -14.52 -4.52
C TYR A 29 1.90 -15.72 -4.51
N THR A 30 0.90 -15.74 -3.62
CA THR A 30 -0.06 -16.86 -3.54
C THR A 30 -1.07 -16.92 -4.68
N GLN A 31 -1.14 -15.89 -5.52
CA GLN A 31 -2.12 -15.80 -6.61
C GLN A 31 -1.50 -15.99 -8.00
N GLU A 32 -0.23 -16.38 -8.10
CA GLU A 32 0.52 -16.51 -9.37
C GLU A 32 -0.15 -17.40 -10.43
N THR A 33 -1.00 -18.36 -10.02
CA THR A 33 -1.73 -19.25 -10.93
C THR A 33 -2.98 -18.62 -11.53
N LEU A 34 -3.46 -17.50 -10.98
CA LEU A 34 -4.69 -16.82 -11.36
C LEU A 34 -4.44 -15.45 -11.99
N VAL A 35 -3.33 -14.80 -11.65
CA VAL A 35 -3.02 -13.44 -12.09
C VAL A 35 -1.56 -13.30 -12.52
N GLU A 36 -1.32 -12.43 -13.51
CA GLU A 36 0.01 -12.05 -13.96
C GLU A 36 0.33 -10.61 -13.54
N VAL A 37 1.49 -10.41 -12.93
CA VAL A 37 1.94 -9.07 -12.49
C VAL A 37 2.50 -8.29 -13.67
N GLN A 38 1.80 -7.24 -14.08
CA GLN A 38 2.22 -6.35 -15.17
C GLN A 38 3.19 -5.25 -14.71
N GLY A 39 3.21 -4.94 -13.41
CA GLY A 39 4.08 -3.91 -12.85
C GLY A 39 3.83 -3.66 -11.37
N LYS A 40 4.77 -2.97 -10.72
CA LYS A 40 4.69 -2.53 -9.32
C LYS A 40 4.91 -1.03 -9.23
N PHE A 41 4.09 -0.35 -8.43
CA PHE A 41 4.16 1.09 -8.24
C PHE A 41 4.62 1.40 -6.81
N MET A 42 5.56 2.34 -6.68
CA MET A 42 6.12 2.77 -5.39
C MET A 42 5.72 4.23 -5.15
N PRO A 43 4.64 4.48 -4.38
CA PRO A 43 4.14 5.83 -4.21
C PRO A 43 5.14 6.68 -3.41
N ARG A 44 5.26 7.96 -3.79
CA ARG A 44 6.02 8.97 -3.03
C ARG A 44 5.12 9.96 -2.32
N ILE A 45 3.91 10.17 -2.84
CA ILE A 45 2.90 11.05 -2.27
C ILE A 45 1.57 10.29 -2.32
N VAL A 46 0.85 10.30 -1.20
CA VAL A 46 -0.44 9.63 -1.05
C VAL A 46 -1.40 10.65 -0.46
N ARG A 47 -2.55 10.86 -1.10
CA ARG A 47 -3.66 11.65 -0.54
C ARG A 47 -4.81 10.70 -0.26
N MET A 48 -5.17 10.57 1.01
CA MET A 48 -6.30 9.74 1.46
C MET A 48 -7.46 10.63 1.88
N ASN A 49 -8.65 10.04 1.97
CA ASN A 49 -9.82 10.76 2.44
C ASN A 49 -9.59 11.24 3.89
N LYS A 50 -10.17 12.38 4.24
CA LYS A 50 -10.08 12.98 5.56
C LYS A 50 -11.48 13.48 5.90
N GLU A 51 -12.36 12.54 6.22
CA GLU A 51 -13.59 12.90 6.92
C GLU A 51 -13.25 13.41 8.33
#